data_AF-A0A2N2H423-F1
#
_entry.id   AF-A0A2N2H423-F1
#
_cell.length_a   1.000
_cell.length_b   1.000
_cell.length_c   1.000
_cell.angle_alpha   90.00
_cell.angle_beta   90.00
_cell.angle_gamma   90.00
#
_symmetry.space_group_name_H-M   'P 1'
#
loop_
_entity.id
_entity.type
_entity.pdbx_description
1 polymer ?
#
loop_
_entity_poly.entity_id
_entity_poly.type
_entity_poly.pdbx_seq_one_letter_code
_entity_poly.pdbx_strand_id
1 'polypeptide(L)'
;MQEILPIERFRFSIQMTTLAVLPPYKGGIFRGSFGAAFRRLVCAIRRDECAACILKGNCLYVSLFAPSPPPDFPDAAKFNPAPPPYVLNPPLTNRQCFRPGSTLDFELVLMGRAIDALPYFVYTFMELGKKGIGRAFPEF
;
A
#
# COMPACT_ATOMS: atom_id res chain seq x y z
N MET A 1 29.95 11.73 5.17
CA MET A 1 28.89 11.81 6.20
C MET A 1 27.83 10.79 5.80
N GLN A 2 27.70 9.70 6.53
CA GLN A 2 26.84 8.58 6.14
C GLN A 2 25.41 8.98 6.51
N GLU A 3 24.61 9.42 5.55
CA GLU A 3 23.19 9.69 5.77
C GLU A 3 22.49 8.38 6.14
N ILE A 4 22.00 8.30 7.37
CA ILE A 4 21.21 7.18 7.85
C ILE A 4 19.82 7.34 7.23
N LEU A 5 19.45 6.44 6.32
CA LEU A 5 18.08 6.37 5.81
C LEU A 5 17.18 5.84 6.94
N PRO A 6 16.23 6.62 7.49
CA PRO A 6 15.35 6.12 8.53
C PRO A 6 14.41 5.06 7.94
N ILE A 7 14.20 3.98 8.70
CA ILE A 7 13.34 2.86 8.32
C ILE A 7 12.45 2.52 9.51
N GLU A 8 11.15 2.49 9.29
CA GLU A 8 10.17 2.11 10.32
C GLU A 8 9.31 0.95 9.84
N ARG A 9 9.02 0.01 10.75
CA ARG A 9 8.22 -1.18 10.48
C ARG A 9 7.00 -1.21 11.37
N PHE A 10 5.84 -1.36 10.74
CA PHE A 10 4.54 -1.40 11.37
C PHE A 10 3.90 -2.76 11.12
N ARG A 11 3.32 -3.34 12.17
CA ARG A 11 2.49 -4.54 12.08
C ARG A 11 1.04 -4.14 12.14
N PHE A 12 0.28 -4.56 11.15
CA PHE A 12 -1.17 -4.41 11.11
C PHE A 12 -1.82 -5.75 11.39
N SER A 13 -2.83 -5.74 12.24
CA SER A 13 -3.67 -6.90 12.55
C SER A 13 -5.10 -6.56 12.20
N ILE A 14 -5.69 -7.31 11.28
CA ILE A 14 -7.11 -7.20 10.96
C ILE A 14 -7.86 -8.39 11.53
N GLN A 15 -9.07 -8.15 12.01
CA GLN A 15 -9.96 -9.18 12.50
C GLN A 15 -11.14 -9.32 11.54
N MET A 16 -11.46 -10.56 11.19
CA MET A 16 -12.62 -10.85 10.35
C MET A 16 -13.89 -10.72 11.17
N THR A 17 -14.83 -9.90 10.70
CA THR A 17 -16.17 -9.76 11.29
C THR A 17 -17.16 -10.73 10.66
N THR A 18 -16.91 -11.14 9.42
CA THR A 18 -17.70 -12.10 8.65
C THR A 18 -16.80 -13.20 8.10
N LEU A 19 -17.39 -14.26 7.51
CA LEU A 19 -16.63 -15.27 6.79
C LEU A 19 -15.91 -14.63 5.60
N ALA A 20 -14.59 -14.81 5.52
CA ALA A 20 -13.78 -14.34 4.39
C ALA A 20 -13.06 -15.51 3.73
N VAL A 21 -13.19 -15.60 2.40
CA VAL A 21 -12.36 -16.50 1.58
C VAL A 21 -11.39 -15.69 0.74
N LEU A 22 -10.11 -15.93 0.97
CA LEU A 22 -8.99 -15.25 0.34
C LEU A 22 -8.18 -16.24 -0.50
N PRO A 23 -7.64 -15.86 -1.67
CA PRO A 23 -6.69 -16.68 -2.42
C PRO A 23 -5.50 -17.12 -1.56
N PRO A 24 -4.81 -18.22 -1.91
CA PRO A 24 -3.65 -18.70 -1.15
C PRO A 24 -2.55 -17.64 -1.05
N TYR A 25 -2.29 -16.89 -2.12
CA TYR A 25 -1.35 -15.77 -2.15
C TYR A 25 -2.04 -14.44 -1.88
N LYS A 26 -1.75 -13.84 -0.71
CA LYS A 26 -2.41 -12.61 -0.24
C LYS A 26 -1.88 -11.32 -0.89
N GLY A 27 -0.70 -11.38 -1.50
CA GLY A 27 -0.03 -10.22 -2.11
C GLY A 27 -0.89 -9.48 -3.14
N GLY A 28 -1.66 -10.20 -3.96
CA GLY A 28 -2.53 -9.58 -4.97
C GLY A 28 -3.67 -8.75 -4.38
N ILE A 29 -4.28 -9.22 -3.29
CA ILE A 29 -5.35 -8.49 -2.59
C ILE A 29 -4.78 -7.20 -1.99
N PHE A 30 -3.70 -7.34 -1.22
CA PHE A 30 -3.12 -6.23 -0.48
C PHE A 30 -2.50 -5.20 -1.41
N ARG A 31 -1.78 -5.59 -2.47
CA ARG A 31 -1.17 -4.61 -3.40
C ARG A 31 -2.19 -3.97 -4.34
N GLY A 32 -3.11 -4.76 -4.90
CA GLY A 32 -4.05 -4.28 -5.90
C GLY A 32 -5.10 -3.34 -5.33
N SER A 33 -5.78 -3.75 -4.24
CA SER A 33 -6.83 -2.93 -3.62
C SER A 33 -6.27 -1.68 -2.95
N PHE A 34 -5.06 -1.77 -2.38
CA PHE A 34 -4.42 -0.68 -1.66
C PHE A 34 -4.07 0.50 -2.55
N GLY A 35 -3.36 0.30 -3.66
CA GLY A 35 -2.94 1.41 -4.52
C GLY A 35 -4.13 2.21 -5.05
N ALA A 36 -5.19 1.53 -5.48
CA ALA A 36 -6.41 2.17 -5.96
C ALA A 36 -7.16 2.92 -4.85
N ALA A 37 -7.25 2.34 -3.65
CA ALA A 37 -7.89 2.99 -2.51
C ALA A 37 -7.09 4.21 -2.02
N PHE A 38 -5.76 4.06 -1.89
CA PHE A 38 -4.86 5.14 -1.50
C PHE A 38 -4.97 6.32 -2.47
N ARG A 39 -4.92 6.03 -3.78
CA ARG A 39 -5.09 7.06 -4.82
C ARG A 39 -6.40 7.84 -4.65
N ARG A 40 -7.52 7.14 -4.45
CA ARG A 40 -8.85 7.78 -4.27
C ARG A 40 -8.89 8.69 -3.04
N LEU A 41 -8.13 8.36 -2.00
CA LEU A 41 -8.07 9.12 -0.76
C LEU A 41 -7.21 10.37 -0.86
N VAL A 42 -6.05 10.30 -1.52
CA VAL A 42 -5.08 11.41 -1.54
C VAL A 42 -5.14 12.26 -2.82
N CYS A 43 -5.74 11.77 -3.91
CA CYS A 43 -5.76 12.48 -5.17
C CYS A 43 -6.83 13.58 -5.19
N ALA A 44 -6.40 14.84 -5.10
CA ALA A 44 -7.28 16.01 -5.19
C ALA A 44 -7.94 16.18 -6.57
N ILE A 45 -7.22 15.83 -7.64
CA ILE A 45 -7.63 16.09 -9.03
C ILE A 45 -8.51 14.97 -9.61
N ARG A 46 -8.40 13.74 -9.10
CA ARG A 46 -9.14 12.54 -9.54
C ARG A 46 -9.07 12.26 -11.06
N ARG A 47 -8.01 12.69 -11.74
CA ARG A 47 -7.71 12.31 -13.14
C ARG A 47 -7.10 10.91 -13.21
N ASP A 48 -7.17 10.27 -14.37
CA ASP A 48 -6.63 8.92 -14.61
C ASP A 48 -5.11 8.90 -14.84
N GLU A 49 -4.52 9.99 -15.31
CA GLU A 49 -3.09 10.04 -15.63
C GLU A 49 -2.32 11.01 -14.72
N CYS A 50 -1.34 10.48 -13.97
CA CYS A 50 -0.50 11.29 -13.08
C CYS A 50 0.66 11.98 -13.82
N ALA A 51 1.01 11.53 -15.03
CA ALA A 51 2.16 12.05 -15.78
C ALA A 51 2.00 13.53 -16.16
N ALA A 52 0.79 13.93 -16.57
CA ALA A 52 0.44 15.30 -16.96
C ALA A 52 -0.21 16.12 -15.82
N CYS A 53 -0.13 15.65 -14.57
CA CYS A 53 -0.77 16.31 -13.43
C CYS A 53 0.05 17.53 -12.97
N ILE A 54 -0.62 18.68 -12.80
CA ILE A 54 0.03 19.93 -12.33
C ILE A 54 0.65 19.79 -10.93
N LEU A 55 0.12 18.87 -10.11
CA LEU A 55 0.59 18.64 -8.74
C LEU A 55 1.68 17.57 -8.65
N LYS A 56 2.14 16.99 -9.77
CA LYS A 56 3.05 15.82 -9.80
C LYS A 56 4.28 16.00 -8.89
N GLY A 57 4.87 17.19 -8.86
CA GLY A 57 6.08 17.47 -8.07
C GLY A 57 5.90 17.31 -6.55
N ASN A 58 4.71 17.60 -6.02
CA ASN A 58 4.40 17.53 -4.58
C ASN A 58 3.29 16.51 -4.26
N CYS A 59 2.95 15.64 -5.21
CA CYS A 59 1.85 14.69 -5.06
C CYS A 59 2.30 13.49 -4.23
N LEU A 60 1.67 13.31 -3.06
CA LEU A 60 1.93 12.18 -2.16
C LEU A 60 1.80 10.81 -2.85
N TYR A 61 0.81 10.66 -3.75
CA TYR A 61 0.65 9.42 -4.50
C TYR A 61 1.84 9.16 -5.43
N VAL A 62 2.32 10.18 -6.15
CA VAL A 62 3.46 10.03 -7.07
C VAL A 62 4.73 9.73 -6.29
N SER A 63 4.99 10.43 -5.19
CA SER A 63 6.20 10.21 -4.38
C SER A 63 6.26 8.81 -3.75
N LEU A 64 5.12 8.15 -3.53
CA LEU A 64 5.07 6.80 -2.95
C LEU A 64 5.02 5.69 -4.00
N PHE A 65 4.27 5.86 -5.10
CA PHE A 65 3.98 4.78 -6.05
C PHE A 65 4.76 4.86 -7.36
N ALA A 66 5.20 6.05 -7.75
CA ALA A 66 5.97 6.27 -8.98
C ALA A 66 6.98 7.42 -8.79
N PRO A 67 7.86 7.34 -7.78
CA PRO A 67 8.83 8.39 -7.53
C PRO A 67 9.80 8.51 -8.71
N SER A 68 10.28 9.71 -8.96
CA SER A 68 11.38 9.93 -9.90
C SER A 68 12.72 9.81 -9.18
N PRO A 69 13.76 9.29 -9.84
CA PRO A 69 15.11 9.31 -9.27
C PRO A 69 15.57 10.76 -9.06
N PRO A 70 16.47 11.01 -8.09
CA PRO A 70 17.12 12.31 -7.94
C PRO A 70 17.77 12.77 -9.27
N PRO A 71 17.80 14.08 -9.57
CA PRO A 71 18.35 14.59 -10.83
C PRO A 71 19.79 14.13 -11.12
N ASP A 72 20.60 14.02 -10.07
CA ASP A 72 22.03 13.68 -10.15
C ASP A 72 22.30 12.18 -9.90
N PHE A 73 21.27 11.33 -9.90
CA PHE A 73 21.45 9.90 -9.65
C PHE A 73 22.15 9.23 -10.84
N PRO A 74 23.33 8.58 -10.64
CA PRO A 74 23.96 7.79 -11.69
C PRO A 74 23.00 6.73 -12.20
N ASP A 75 22.85 6.59 -13.52
CA ASP A 75 21.88 5.68 -14.14
C ASP A 75 20.39 5.99 -13.86
N ALA A 76 20.01 7.25 -13.63
CA ALA A 76 18.60 7.66 -13.46
C ALA A 76 17.65 7.09 -14.53
N ALA A 77 18.11 6.91 -15.78
CA ALA A 77 17.33 6.29 -16.84
C ALA A 77 16.95 4.81 -16.56
N LYS A 78 17.81 4.05 -15.86
CA LYS A 78 17.54 2.65 -15.50
C LYS A 78 16.54 2.53 -14.35
N PHE A 79 16.49 3.53 -13.48
CA PHE A 79 15.66 3.56 -12.28
C PHE A 79 14.56 4.62 -12.38
N ASN A 80 13.88 4.66 -13.53
CA ASN A 80 12.72 5.51 -13.76
C ASN A 80 11.48 4.65 -14.12
N PRO A 81 10.49 4.51 -13.21
CA PRO A 81 10.42 5.15 -11.90
C PRO A 81 11.42 4.56 -10.91
N ALA A 82 11.81 5.36 -9.91
CA ALA A 82 12.63 4.91 -8.80
C ALA A 82 11.84 3.90 -7.95
N PRO A 83 12.53 3.03 -7.18
CA PRO A 83 11.87 2.11 -6.27
C PRO A 83 10.95 2.86 -5.28
N PRO A 84 9.70 2.39 -5.09
CA PRO A 84 8.82 2.90 -4.04
C PRO A 84 9.49 2.87 -2.66
N PRO A 85 9.42 3.96 -1.87
CA PRO A 85 10.01 4.02 -0.53
C PRO A 85 9.17 3.30 0.54
N TYR A 86 8.48 2.22 0.17
CA TYR A 86 7.74 1.38 1.09
C TYR A 86 7.74 -0.09 0.67
N VAL A 87 7.57 -0.99 1.64
CA VAL A 87 7.34 -2.42 1.40
C VAL A 87 6.07 -2.85 2.13
N LEU A 88 5.13 -3.41 1.39
CA LEU A 88 3.96 -4.08 1.96
C LEU A 88 4.19 -5.59 1.94
N ASN A 89 4.51 -6.16 3.11
CA ASN A 89 4.72 -7.60 3.29
C ASN A 89 3.37 -8.26 3.55
N PRO A 90 2.85 -9.07 2.60
CA PRO A 90 1.58 -9.74 2.80
C PRO A 90 1.69 -10.82 3.89
N PRO A 91 0.55 -11.25 4.44
CA PRO A 91 0.51 -12.42 5.31
C PRO A 91 1.09 -13.64 4.60
N LEU A 92 2.01 -14.36 5.26
CA LEU A 92 2.70 -15.54 4.69
C LEU A 92 1.86 -16.83 4.75
N THR A 93 0.62 -16.74 5.22
CA THR A 93 -0.27 -17.90 5.35
C THR A 93 -0.94 -18.27 4.02
N ASN A 94 -0.94 -19.56 3.71
CA ASN A 94 -1.71 -20.15 2.63
C ASN A 94 -3.19 -20.41 3.01
N ARG A 95 -3.59 -20.15 4.26
CA ARG A 95 -4.97 -20.30 4.74
C ARG A 95 -5.90 -19.46 3.86
N GLN A 96 -6.99 -20.05 3.42
CA GLN A 96 -7.95 -19.39 2.53
C GLN A 96 -9.24 -18.99 3.26
N CYS A 97 -9.72 -19.83 4.19
CA CYS A 97 -10.96 -19.60 4.91
C CYS A 97 -10.70 -19.01 6.30
N PHE A 98 -11.26 -17.84 6.56
CA PHE A 98 -11.19 -17.13 7.83
C PHE A 98 -12.59 -16.93 8.39
N ARG A 99 -12.86 -17.53 9.55
CA ARG A 99 -14.13 -17.38 10.27
C ARG A 99 -14.16 -16.04 11.03
N PRO A 100 -15.35 -15.53 11.38
CA PRO A 100 -15.47 -14.41 12.31
C PRO A 100 -14.59 -14.60 13.55
N GLY A 101 -13.92 -13.53 13.97
CA GLY A 101 -12.95 -13.54 15.07
C GLY A 101 -11.54 -13.95 14.69
N SER A 102 -11.32 -14.58 13.52
CA SER A 102 -9.97 -14.90 13.03
C SER A 102 -9.20 -13.62 12.71
N THR A 103 -7.90 -13.61 12.99
CA THR A 103 -7.02 -12.50 12.63
C THR A 103 -6.16 -12.82 11.41
N LEU A 104 -5.73 -11.77 10.72
CA LEU A 104 -4.76 -11.83 9.64
C LEU A 104 -3.78 -10.67 9.81
N ASP A 105 -2.50 -10.98 9.86
CA ASP A 105 -1.45 -9.98 10.11
C ASP A 105 -0.62 -9.73 8.85
N PHE A 106 -0.25 -8.47 8.64
CA PHE A 106 0.64 -8.04 7.57
C PHE A 106 1.52 -6.89 8.04
N GLU A 107 2.54 -6.56 7.27
CA GLU A 107 3.51 -5.54 7.68
C GLU A 107 3.71 -4.49 6.62
N LEU A 108 3.94 -3.27 7.09
CA LEU A 108 4.31 -2.12 6.29
C LEU A 108 5.69 -1.65 6.76
N VAL A 109 6.62 -1.53 5.83
CA VAL A 109 7.91 -0.88 6.05
C VAL A 109 7.91 0.44 5.29
N LEU A 110 8.23 1.53 5.96
CA LEU A 110 8.34 2.87 5.38
C LEU A 110 9.79 3.35 5.49
N MET A 111 10.28 4.01 4.44
CA MET A 111 11.68 4.44 4.33
C MET A 111 11.76 5.94 4.03
N GLY A 112 12.63 6.67 4.72
CA GLY A 112 12.82 8.10 4.50
C GLY A 112 11.54 8.90 4.73
N ARG A 113 11.26 9.85 3.82
CA ARG A 113 10.05 10.71 3.86
C ARG A 113 8.72 9.94 3.74
N ALA A 114 8.74 8.67 3.37
CA ALA A 114 7.53 7.87 3.35
C ALA A 114 6.97 7.63 4.76
N ILE A 115 7.80 7.76 5.80
CA ILE A 115 7.38 7.63 7.20
C ILE A 115 6.29 8.65 7.54
N ASP A 116 6.45 9.90 7.08
CA ASP A 116 5.46 10.98 7.28
C ASP A 116 4.09 10.65 6.66
N ALA A 117 4.05 9.71 5.71
CA ALA A 117 2.81 9.28 5.06
C ALA A 117 2.04 8.21 5.87
N LEU A 118 2.57 7.73 7.00
CA LEU A 118 1.94 6.69 7.83
C LEU A 118 0.43 6.94 8.09
N PRO A 119 -0.04 8.14 8.46
CA PRO A 119 -1.46 8.38 8.71
C PRO A 119 -2.34 8.05 7.50
N TYR A 120 -1.85 8.30 6.28
CA TYR A 120 -2.57 7.98 5.04
C TYR A 120 -2.62 6.47 4.78
N PHE A 121 -1.54 5.74 5.08
CA PHE A 121 -1.54 4.28 5.03
C PHE A 121 -2.56 3.69 6.00
N VAL A 122 -2.53 4.13 7.27
CA VAL A 122 -3.46 3.70 8.32
C VAL A 122 -4.90 3.95 7.88
N TYR A 123 -5.22 5.17 7.46
CA TYR A 123 -6.58 5.52 7.03
C TYR A 123 -7.02 4.70 5.80
N THR A 124 -6.11 4.45 4.86
CA THR A 124 -6.40 3.61 3.69
C THR A 124 -6.75 2.18 4.10
N PHE A 125 -6.00 1.57 5.04
CA PHE A 125 -6.32 0.24 5.53
C PHE A 125 -7.63 0.19 6.32
N MET A 126 -7.96 1.24 7.09
CA MET A 126 -9.26 1.33 7.75
C MET A 126 -10.41 1.35 6.73
N GLU A 127 -10.29 2.14 5.66
CA GLU A 127 -11.31 2.21 4.61
C GLU A 127 -11.45 0.90 3.81
N LEU A 128 -10.33 0.22 3.54
CA LEU A 128 -10.35 -1.10 2.93
C LEU A 128 -10.99 -2.14 3.86
N GLY A 129 -10.72 -2.08 5.15
CA GLY A 129 -11.33 -2.95 6.16
C GLY A 129 -12.85 -2.81 6.17
N LYS A 130 -13.39 -1.59 6.05
CA LYS A 130 -14.83 -1.33 5.96
C LYS A 130 -15.47 -1.89 4.68
N LYS A 131 -14.75 -1.86 3.56
CA LYS A 131 -15.23 -2.40 2.27
C LYS A 131 -15.15 -3.93 2.20
N GLY A 132 -14.28 -4.54 3.00
CA GLY A 132 -13.99 -5.97 2.96
C GLY A 132 -12.87 -6.31 1.97
N ILE A 133 -12.11 -7.36 2.29
CA ILE A 133 -10.89 -7.78 1.57
C ILE A 133 -11.02 -9.16 0.88
N GLY A 134 -12.20 -9.76 0.87
CA GLY A 134 -12.47 -11.08 0.29
C GLY A 134 -13.81 -11.12 -0.43
N ARG A 135 -14.08 -12.25 -1.12
CA ARG A 135 -15.44 -12.53 -1.61
C ARG A 135 -16.24 -13.21 -0.51
N ALA A 136 -17.48 -12.77 -0.31
CA ALA A 136 -18.49 -13.59 0.32
C ALA A 136 -18.81 -14.74 -0.65
N PHE A 137 -18.84 -15.98 -0.17
CA PHE A 137 -19.54 -17.03 -0.90
C PHE A 137 -21.05 -16.75 -0.77
N PRO A 138 -21.86 -16.98 -1.83
CA PRO A 138 -23.28 -17.21 -1.61
C PRO A 138 -23.40 -18.43 -0.69
N GLU A 139 -24.18 -18.27 0.36
CA GLU A 139 -24.49 -19.33 1.31
C GLU A 139 -25.06 -20.56 0.56
N PHE A 140 -24.66 -21.76 0.98
CA PHE A 140 -25.32 -23.01 0.59
C PHE A 140 -26.62 -23.16 1.39
#